data_AF-W9S3E8-F1
#
_entry.id   AF-W9S3E8-F1
#
_cell.length_a   1.000
_cell.length_b   1.000
_cell.length_c   1.000
_cell.angle_alpha   90.00
_cell.angle_beta   90.00
_cell.angle_gamma   90.00
#
_symmetry.space_group_name_H-M   'P 1'
#
loop_
_entity.id
_entity.type
_entity.pdbx_description
1 polymer ?
#
loop_
_entity_poly.entity_id
_entity_poly.type
_entity_poly.pdbx_seq_one_letter_code
_entity_poly.pdbx_strand_id
1 'polypeptide(L)'
;MTNLQSFLLLTSKCRLSGKVRGKKHPSGSECDNRYHPDDTPVVALSTGWFHSGSRCFNNITIRAKGRSVVAMVVDECDSSVGCDAEHDYQSPCANNIVVASRAVWKALGVSREDWGGLDITWSDA
;
A
#
# COMPACT_ATOMS: atom_id res chain seq x y z
N MET A 1 17.25 9.41 -1.19
CA MET A 1 17.25 8.04 -0.67
C MET A 1 16.45 8.05 0.63
N THR A 2 15.15 7.74 0.56
CA THR A 2 14.34 7.58 1.77
C THR A 2 14.58 6.17 2.33
N ASN A 3 15.04 6.09 3.58
CA ASN A 3 15.36 4.84 4.28
C ASN A 3 14.14 4.36 5.08
N LEU A 4 13.78 3.08 4.89
CA LEU A 4 13.03 2.15 5.78
C LEU A 4 11.56 2.54 6.14
N GLN A 5 10.52 1.70 6.11
CA GLN A 5 10.39 0.25 6.38
C GLN A 5 9.11 -0.33 5.76
N SER A 6 9.15 -1.64 5.48
CA SER A 6 8.01 -2.56 5.49
C SER A 6 6.93 -2.43 4.39
N PHE A 7 6.94 -3.41 3.49
CA PHE A 7 5.77 -3.83 2.73
C PHE A 7 4.80 -4.65 3.61
N LEU A 8 3.74 -4.03 4.13
CA LEU A 8 2.73 -4.74 4.92
C LEU A 8 1.54 -5.19 4.05
N LEU A 9 1.11 -6.43 4.22
CA LEU A 9 -0.29 -6.81 4.00
C LEU A 9 -1.03 -6.37 5.26
N LEU A 10 -1.67 -5.20 5.25
CA LEU A 10 -2.38 -4.65 6.41
C LEU A 10 -3.41 -5.66 6.95
N THR A 11 -3.16 -6.25 8.12
CA THR A 11 -4.18 -7.05 8.85
C THR A 11 -4.21 -6.78 10.35
N SER A 12 -3.80 -5.60 10.80
CA SER A 12 -4.02 -5.18 12.18
C SER A 12 -5.44 -4.61 12.30
N LYS A 13 -6.43 -5.47 12.61
CA LYS A 13 -7.78 -5.01 12.95
C LYS A 13 -7.78 -4.41 14.34
N CYS A 14 -8.32 -3.20 14.49
CA CYS A 14 -8.45 -2.56 15.79
C CYS A 14 -9.45 -3.34 16.66
N ARG A 15 -9.26 -3.33 18.00
CA ARG A 15 -10.19 -3.98 18.93
C ARG A 15 -11.56 -3.29 18.84
N LEU A 16 -12.58 -4.01 18.37
CA LEU A 16 -13.95 -3.50 18.25
C LEU A 16 -14.53 -3.20 19.64
N SER A 17 -14.88 -1.94 19.88
CA SER A 17 -15.76 -1.54 20.99
C SER A 17 -17.07 -1.00 20.40
N GLY A 18 -17.95 -1.89 19.94
CA GLY A 18 -19.30 -1.51 19.47
C GLY A 18 -19.81 -2.18 18.19
N LYS A 19 -21.13 -2.18 18.03
CA LYS A 19 -21.91 -2.83 16.96
C LYS A 19 -21.97 -1.96 15.69
N VAL A 20 -21.48 -2.50 14.57
CA VAL A 20 -21.36 -1.78 13.28
C VAL A 20 -22.68 -1.80 12.49
N ARG A 21 -23.14 -0.64 12.01
CA ARG A 21 -24.21 -0.50 11.00
C ARG A 21 -23.68 0.26 9.79
N GLY A 22 -23.96 -0.27 8.59
CA GLY A 22 -23.78 0.40 7.30
C GLY A 22 -22.54 -0.04 6.54
N LYS A 23 -22.68 -1.00 5.61
CA LYS A 23 -21.65 -1.35 4.63
C LYS A 23 -21.78 -0.43 3.42
N LYS A 24 -20.78 0.42 3.19
CA LYS A 24 -20.40 0.84 1.84
C LYS A 24 -18.94 0.45 1.67
N HIS A 25 -18.69 -0.58 0.87
CA HIS A 25 -17.36 -0.86 0.31
C HIS A 25 -17.52 -1.33 -1.14
N PRO A 26 -16.57 -1.06 -2.04
CA PRO A 26 -15.38 -0.19 -1.90
C PRO A 26 -15.35 0.94 -2.96
N SER A 27 -14.73 2.09 -2.63
CA SER A 27 -14.16 2.97 -3.66
C SER A 27 -12.99 2.22 -4.30
N GLY A 28 -12.77 2.36 -5.60
CA GLY A 28 -11.53 1.89 -6.20
C GLY A 28 -10.35 2.74 -5.71
N SER A 29 -9.16 2.54 -6.25
CA SER A 29 -7.97 3.27 -5.82
C SER A 29 -8.10 4.78 -5.98
N GLU A 30 -7.55 5.57 -5.06
CA GLU A 30 -7.75 7.02 -4.97
C GLU A 30 -7.40 7.77 -6.27
N CYS A 31 -6.45 7.28 -7.07
CA CYS A 31 -6.06 7.97 -8.30
C CYS A 31 -7.10 7.88 -9.43
N ASP A 32 -7.85 6.78 -9.56
CA ASP A 32 -8.77 6.55 -10.70
C ASP A 32 -10.15 5.95 -10.34
N ASN A 33 -10.41 5.68 -9.07
CA ASN A 33 -11.60 4.97 -8.58
C ASN A 33 -11.79 3.58 -9.23
N ARG A 34 -10.72 2.88 -9.59
CA ARG A 34 -10.77 1.54 -10.21
C ARG A 34 -10.07 0.49 -9.37
N TYR A 35 -10.38 -0.77 -9.65
CA TYR A 35 -9.57 -1.89 -9.17
C TYR A 35 -8.49 -2.22 -10.18
N HIS A 36 -7.28 -2.43 -9.67
CA HIS A 36 -6.15 -2.88 -10.46
C HIS A 36 -5.94 -4.37 -10.22
N PRO A 37 -5.72 -5.19 -11.27
CA PRO A 37 -5.41 -6.60 -11.09
C PRO A 37 -4.12 -6.78 -10.28
N ASP A 38 -4.12 -7.75 -9.36
CA ASP A 38 -2.96 -8.12 -8.54
C ASP A 38 -1.67 -8.42 -9.34
N ASP A 39 -1.81 -8.83 -10.60
CA ASP A 39 -0.68 -9.14 -11.49
C ASP A 39 -0.20 -7.91 -12.30
N THR A 40 -0.74 -6.72 -12.02
CA THR A 40 -0.23 -5.43 -12.50
C THR A 40 0.70 -4.84 -11.44
N PRO A 41 1.92 -4.36 -11.77
CA PRO A 41 2.85 -3.79 -10.79
C PRO A 41 2.39 -2.40 -10.35
N VAL A 42 1.46 -2.36 -9.39
CA VAL A 42 0.93 -1.14 -8.79
C VAL A 42 1.20 -1.09 -7.28
N VAL A 43 1.20 0.12 -6.72
CA VAL A 43 1.41 0.38 -5.30
C VAL A 43 0.50 1.48 -4.74
N ALA A 44 0.28 1.43 -3.42
CA ALA A 44 -0.20 2.53 -2.61
C ALA A 44 0.94 3.11 -1.77
N LEU A 45 0.95 4.44 -1.57
CA LEU A 45 1.93 5.13 -0.73
C LEU A 45 1.29 5.67 0.54
N SER A 46 1.99 5.65 1.67
CA SER A 46 1.57 6.39 2.87
C SER A 46 1.21 7.84 2.55
N THR A 47 0.22 8.42 3.24
CA THR A 47 -0.30 9.78 3.02
C THR A 47 0.76 10.84 2.69
N GLY A 48 1.83 10.92 3.50
CA GLY A 48 2.91 11.89 3.29
C GLY A 48 3.68 11.69 1.98
N TRP A 49 3.86 10.44 1.54
CA TRP A 49 4.49 10.09 0.27
C TRP A 49 3.52 10.12 -0.90
N PHE A 50 2.23 9.84 -0.69
CA PHE A 50 1.22 10.00 -1.71
C PHE A 50 1.06 11.48 -2.12
N HIS A 51 1.26 12.39 -1.16
CA HIS A 51 1.26 13.84 -1.35
C HIS A 51 -0.01 14.32 -2.07
N SER A 52 -1.18 13.96 -1.53
CA SER A 52 -2.49 14.36 -2.06
C SER A 52 -2.64 14.06 -3.55
N GLY A 53 -2.16 12.89 -3.97
CA GLY A 53 -2.25 12.40 -5.34
C GLY A 53 -1.24 13.01 -6.31
N SER A 54 -0.29 13.84 -5.87
CA SER A 54 0.72 14.41 -6.78
C SER A 54 1.58 13.35 -7.47
N ARG A 55 1.65 12.14 -6.90
CA ARG A 55 2.36 10.98 -7.46
C ARG A 55 1.45 10.01 -8.22
N CYS A 56 0.15 10.28 -8.34
CA CYS A 56 -0.76 9.41 -9.08
C CYS A 56 -0.26 9.13 -10.50
N PHE A 57 -0.25 7.85 -10.87
CA PHE A 57 0.23 7.31 -12.14
C PHE A 57 1.71 7.57 -12.46
N ASN A 58 2.45 8.18 -11.54
CA ASN A 58 3.90 8.22 -11.63
C ASN A 58 4.48 6.86 -11.24
N ASN A 59 5.61 6.55 -11.83
CA ASN A 59 6.34 5.33 -11.54
C ASN A 59 7.35 5.57 -10.44
N ILE A 60 7.50 4.57 -9.58
CA ILE A 60 8.59 4.48 -8.62
C ILE A 60 9.41 3.23 -8.90
N THR A 61 10.71 3.30 -8.63
CA THR A 61 11.58 2.13 -8.64
C THR A 61 11.79 1.61 -7.23
N ILE A 62 11.29 0.41 -6.95
CA ILE A 62 11.44 -0.30 -5.69
C ILE A 62 12.63 -1.25 -5.77
N ARG A 63 13.46 -1.27 -4.73
CA ARG A 63 14.67 -2.10 -4.65
C ARG A 63 14.68 -2.91 -3.36
N ALA A 64 14.89 -4.22 -3.49
CA ALA A 64 14.93 -5.18 -2.39
C ALA A 64 15.70 -6.44 -2.80
N LYS A 65 16.38 -7.10 -1.86
CA LYS A 65 17.09 -8.39 -2.10
C LYS A 65 17.98 -8.40 -3.37
N GLY A 66 18.63 -7.27 -3.69
CA GLY A 66 19.48 -7.13 -4.89
C GLY A 66 18.72 -7.06 -6.23
N ARG A 67 17.39 -6.95 -6.20
CA ARG A 67 16.51 -6.80 -7.36
C ARG A 67 15.80 -5.46 -7.35
N SER A 68 15.28 -5.06 -8.50
CA SER A 68 14.46 -3.86 -8.65
C SER A 68 13.25 -4.09 -9.52
N VAL A 69 12.18 -3.35 -9.26
CA VAL A 69 10.95 -3.35 -10.06
C VAL A 69 10.41 -1.93 -10.15
N VAL A 70 9.88 -1.58 -11.32
CA VAL A 70 9.14 -0.33 -11.52
C VAL A 70 7.66 -0.62 -11.27
N ALA A 71 7.02 0.21 -10.45
CA ALA A 71 5.61 0.08 -10.14
C ALA A 71 4.92 1.45 -10.21
N MET A 72 3.66 1.45 -10.62
CA MET A 72 2.84 2.65 -10.74
C MET A 72 2.11 2.94 -9.43
N VAL A 73 2.15 4.18 -8.98
CA VAL A 73 1.36 4.63 -7.82
C VAL A 73 -0.09 4.80 -8.25
N VAL A 74 -1.00 4.09 -7.59
CA VAL A 74 -2.44 4.14 -7.90
C VAL A 74 -3.30 4.54 -6.71
N ASP A 75 -2.76 4.48 -5.50
CA ASP A 75 -3.58 4.61 -4.30
C ASP A 75 -2.85 5.25 -3.11
N GLU A 76 -3.63 5.67 -2.13
CA GLU A 76 -3.16 6.12 -0.83
C GLU A 76 -3.29 5.01 0.22
N CYS A 77 -2.26 4.84 1.04
CA CYS A 77 -2.36 4.11 2.30
C CYS A 77 -2.58 5.16 3.40
N ASP A 78 -3.84 5.43 3.75
CA ASP A 78 -4.18 6.50 4.70
C ASP A 78 -3.54 6.25 6.07
N SER A 79 -2.62 7.14 6.45
CA SER A 79 -1.91 7.10 7.73
C SER A 79 -2.44 8.09 8.76
N SER A 80 -3.52 8.80 8.43
CA SER A 80 -4.17 9.83 9.26
C SER A 80 -5.39 9.31 10.02
N VAL A 81 -6.18 8.44 9.41
CA VAL A 81 -7.42 7.90 9.95
C VAL A 81 -7.54 6.40 9.71
N GLY A 82 -8.38 5.75 10.50
CA GLY A 82 -8.59 4.31 10.52
C GLY A 82 -9.35 3.91 11.78
N CYS A 83 -9.50 2.61 12.01
CA CYS A 83 -10.29 2.03 13.10
C CYS A 83 -11.78 2.45 13.09
N ASP A 84 -12.34 2.79 11.92
CA ASP A 84 -13.74 3.16 11.74
C ASP A 84 -14.43 2.25 10.70
N ALA A 85 -15.72 2.49 10.47
CA ALA A 85 -16.52 1.69 9.56
C ALA A 85 -16.16 1.88 8.08
N GLU A 86 -15.56 3.02 7.70
CA GLU A 86 -15.16 3.32 6.32
C GLU A 86 -13.86 2.62 5.96
N HIS A 87 -13.00 2.36 6.95
CA HIS A 87 -11.72 1.66 6.79
C HIS A 87 -11.78 0.19 7.22
N ASP A 88 -12.96 -0.44 7.27
CA ASP A 88 -13.15 -1.83 7.72
C ASP A 88 -12.52 -2.13 9.10
N TYR A 89 -12.43 -1.11 9.97
CA TYR A 89 -11.73 -1.12 11.26
C TYR A 89 -10.25 -1.52 11.19
N GLN A 90 -9.62 -1.37 10.03
CA GLN A 90 -8.18 -1.47 9.89
C GLN A 90 -7.52 -0.28 10.57
N SER A 91 -6.40 -0.51 11.27
CA SER A 91 -5.62 0.59 11.82
C SER A 91 -5.11 1.51 10.70
N PRO A 92 -4.88 2.80 10.98
CA PRO A 92 -4.19 3.68 10.05
C PRO A 92 -2.87 3.06 9.57
N CYS A 93 -2.50 3.33 8.32
CA CYS A 93 -1.20 2.96 7.79
C CYS A 93 -0.07 3.63 8.58
N ALA A 94 1.11 3.01 8.60
CA ALA A 94 2.30 3.72 9.05
C ALA A 94 2.74 4.74 8.00
N ASN A 95 3.48 5.76 8.41
CA ASN A 95 3.86 6.92 7.58
C ASN A 95 4.98 6.64 6.56
N ASN A 96 5.55 5.43 6.55
CA ASN A 96 6.72 5.05 5.77
C ASN A 96 6.54 3.72 5.03
N ILE A 97 5.31 3.44 4.56
CA ILE A 97 4.89 2.19 3.93
C ILE A 97 4.69 2.39 2.42
N VAL A 98 5.05 1.35 1.67
CA VAL A 98 4.57 1.11 0.31
C VAL A 98 3.76 -0.18 0.36
N VAL A 99 2.48 -0.13 -0.02
CA VAL A 99 1.64 -1.33 -0.15
C VAL A 99 1.71 -1.79 -1.59
N ALA A 100 2.13 -3.03 -1.84
CA ALA A 100 2.32 -3.56 -3.18
C ALA A 100 1.33 -4.65 -3.57
N SER A 101 0.95 -4.60 -4.85
CA SER A 101 0.38 -5.72 -5.59
C SER A 101 1.30 -6.95 -5.60
N ARG A 102 0.69 -8.13 -5.82
CA ARG A 102 1.40 -9.42 -5.95
C ARG A 102 2.49 -9.40 -7.03
N ALA A 103 2.27 -8.68 -8.14
CA ALA A 103 3.26 -8.55 -9.22
C ALA A 103 4.60 -8.00 -8.73
N VAL A 104 4.58 -6.98 -7.87
CA VAL A 104 5.79 -6.36 -7.31
C VAL A 104 6.57 -7.36 -6.46
N TRP A 105 5.88 -8.11 -5.59
CA TRP A 105 6.52 -9.16 -4.77
C TRP A 105 7.18 -10.25 -5.63
N LYS A 106 6.48 -10.74 -6.66
CA LYS A 106 7.01 -11.73 -7.60
C LYS A 106 8.25 -11.19 -8.34
N ALA A 107 8.21 -9.94 -8.82
CA ALA A 107 9.32 -9.31 -9.53
C ALA A 107 10.56 -9.15 -8.63
N LEU A 108 10.37 -8.82 -7.35
CA LEU A 108 11.43 -8.78 -6.34
C LEU A 108 11.92 -10.16 -5.91
N GLY A 109 11.34 -11.25 -6.43
CA GLY A 109 11.75 -12.63 -6.11
C GLY A 109 11.42 -13.05 -4.69
N VAL A 110 10.37 -12.48 -4.10
CA VAL A 110 9.94 -12.79 -2.73
C VAL A 110 8.86 -13.86 -2.80
N SER A 111 9.12 -15.01 -2.18
CA SER A 111 8.16 -16.11 -2.14
C SER A 111 6.96 -15.75 -1.25
N ARG A 112 5.83 -16.43 -1.45
CA ARG A 112 4.58 -16.09 -0.75
C ARG A 112 4.66 -16.30 0.76
N GLU A 113 5.50 -17.22 1.19
CA GLU A 113 5.77 -17.56 2.59
C GLU A 113 6.50 -16.44 3.32
N ASP A 114 7.25 -15.62 2.58
CA ASP A 114 7.98 -14.45 3.08
C ASP A 114 7.13 -13.16 3.05
N TRP A 115 5.85 -13.22 2.65
CA TRP A 115 4.99 -12.04 2.60
C TRP A 115 4.54 -11.63 4.00
N GLY A 116 4.57 -10.32 4.28
CA GLY A 116 4.14 -9.76 5.55
C GLY A 116 4.95 -8.51 5.95
N GLY A 117 6.18 -8.41 5.48
CA GLY A 117 7.08 -7.28 5.72
C GLY A 117 8.36 -7.44 4.92
N LEU A 118 8.80 -6.40 4.23
CA LEU A 118 10.09 -6.38 3.56
C LEU A 118 10.71 -4.98 3.61
N ASP A 119 11.95 -4.90 4.05
CA ASP A 119 12.73 -3.68 3.98
C ASP A 119 13.16 -3.39 2.54
N ILE A 120 12.86 -2.18 2.10
CA ILE A 120 13.08 -1.72 0.73
C ILE A 120 13.62 -0.30 0.72
N THR A 121 14.17 0.06 -0.44
CA THR A 121 14.38 1.46 -0.81
C THR A 121 13.57 1.73 -2.06
N TRP A 122 13.09 2.97 -2.20
CA TRP A 122 12.42 3.39 -3.42
C TRP A 122 12.82 4.81 -3.80
N SER A 123 12.60 5.15 -5.06
CA SER A 123 12.79 6.48 -5.62
C SER A 123 11.73 6.71 -6.68
N ASP A 124 11.38 7.97 -6.95
CA ASP A 124 10.73 8.32 -8.20
C ASP A 124 11.59 7.76 -9.38
N ALA A 125 10.94 7.25 -10.41
CA ALA A 125 11.59 6.59 -11.56
C ALA A 125 12.11 7.58 -12.60
#